data_AF-A0A3A5QGI8-F1
#
_entry.id   AF-A0A3A5QGI8-F1
#
_cell.length_a   1.000
_cell.length_b   1.000
_cell.length_c   1.000
_cell.angle_alpha   90.00
_cell.angle_beta   90.00
_cell.angle_gamma   90.00
#
_symmetry.space_group_name_H-M   'P 1'
#
loop_
_entity.id
_entity.type
_entity.pdbx_description
1 polymer ?
#
loop_
_entity_poly.entity_id
_entity_poly.type
_entity_poly.pdbx_seq_one_letter_code
_entity_poly.pdbx_strand_id
1 'polypeptide(L)'
;MEELINLLHTGGYSCTIANGGKIRTFTQRGVADLYDLLTQEPEFLKGALVADKVVGKGAAALMILGGIEELYTDIISTKALELFRKSDVKVDFAQEVAFIWNRDRTGGCPVETMCSEVESAEEILPLIRDFLEKIRSRK
;
A
#
# COMPACT_ATOMS: atom_id res chain seq x y z
N MET A 1 11.72 -12.21 1.28
CA MET A 1 11.61 -10.90 0.60
C MET A 1 12.10 -10.95 -0.86
N GLU A 2 13.34 -11.37 -1.15
CA GLU A 2 13.90 -11.36 -2.53
C GLU A 2 13.00 -11.99 -3.61
N GLU A 3 12.35 -13.12 -3.32
CA GLU A 3 11.39 -13.76 -4.24
C GLU A 3 10.22 -12.84 -4.62
N LEU A 4 9.68 -12.10 -3.65
CA LEU A 4 8.58 -11.16 -3.86
C LEU A 4 9.00 -10.00 -4.76
N ILE A 5 10.19 -9.43 -4.50
CA ILE A 5 10.77 -8.35 -5.31
C ILE A 5 10.98 -8.83 -6.75
N ASN A 6 11.55 -10.02 -6.92
CA ASN A 6 11.76 -10.61 -8.24
C ASN A 6 10.44 -10.82 -8.99
N LEU A 7 9.40 -11.33 -8.33
CA LEU A 7 8.07 -11.49 -8.92
C LEU A 7 7.45 -10.14 -9.28
N LEU A 8 7.54 -9.14 -8.40
CA LEU A 8 7.04 -7.79 -8.63
C LEU A 8 7.61 -7.19 -9.93
N HIS A 9 8.92 -7.31 -10.13
CA HIS A 9 9.61 -6.73 -11.28
C HIS A 9 9.45 -7.55 -12.55
N THR A 10 9.65 -8.87 -12.49
CA THR A 10 9.62 -9.75 -13.68
C THR A 10 8.20 -10.06 -14.14
N GLY A 11 7.24 -10.16 -13.22
CA GLY A 11 5.83 -10.42 -13.51
C GLY A 11 5.04 -9.16 -13.87
N GLY A 12 5.62 -7.97 -13.72
CA GLY A 12 4.94 -6.71 -14.02
C GLY A 12 3.80 -6.39 -13.05
N TYR A 13 3.82 -6.95 -11.84
CA TYR A 13 2.80 -6.74 -10.82
C TYR A 13 2.91 -5.35 -10.18
N SER A 14 1.82 -4.92 -9.52
CA SER A 14 1.82 -3.72 -8.67
C SER A 14 2.16 -4.05 -7.22
N CYS A 15 1.77 -5.24 -6.76
CA CYS A 15 2.02 -5.71 -5.40
C CYS A 15 2.14 -7.24 -5.39
N THR A 16 2.99 -7.76 -4.51
CA THR A 16 3.13 -9.20 -4.25
C THR A 16 3.19 -9.42 -2.75
N ILE A 17 2.47 -10.42 -2.25
CA ILE A 17 2.30 -10.66 -0.82
C ILE A 17 2.53 -12.14 -0.54
N ALA A 18 3.42 -12.44 0.41
CA ALA A 18 3.60 -13.79 0.95
C ALA A 18 3.02 -13.89 2.37
N ASN A 19 2.20 -14.91 2.59
CA ASN A 19 1.81 -15.31 3.95
C ASN A 19 1.44 -16.80 3.99
N GLY A 20 1.78 -17.49 5.08
CA GLY A 20 1.41 -18.89 5.30
C GLY A 20 1.85 -19.86 4.18
N GLY A 21 3.01 -19.61 3.55
CA GLY A 21 3.52 -20.41 2.43
C GLY A 21 2.82 -20.17 1.09
N LYS A 22 1.93 -19.18 1.00
CA LYS A 22 1.27 -18.77 -0.24
C LYS A 22 1.79 -17.42 -0.70
N ILE A 23 1.97 -17.27 -2.00
CA ILE A 23 2.26 -15.99 -2.64
C ILE A 23 1.05 -15.59 -3.49
N ARG A 24 0.58 -14.35 -3.33
CA ARG A 24 -0.44 -13.73 -4.18
C ARG A 24 0.14 -12.51 -4.87
N THR A 25 -0.24 -12.34 -6.14
CA THR A 25 0.21 -11.26 -7.00
C THR A 25 -0.97 -10.39 -7.40
N PHE A 26 -0.77 -9.09 -7.42
CA PHE A 26 -1.80 -8.09 -7.61
C PHE A 26 -1.44 -7.14 -8.74
N THR A 27 -2.45 -6.62 -9.42
CA THR A 27 -2.29 -5.75 -10.60
C THR A 27 -3.26 -4.58 -10.60
N GLN A 28 -4.19 -4.49 -9.64
CA GLN A 28 -5.10 -3.35 -9.60
C GLN A 28 -4.33 -2.09 -9.23
N ARG A 29 -5.00 -0.97 -9.54
CA ARG A 29 -4.43 0.36 -9.38
C ARG A 29 -4.75 0.91 -8.01
N GLY A 30 -3.79 1.66 -7.46
CA GLY A 30 -3.94 2.32 -6.19
C GLY A 30 -4.16 1.32 -5.06
N VAL A 31 -5.04 1.66 -4.13
CA VAL A 31 -5.20 0.94 -2.86
C VAL A 31 -6.29 -0.14 -2.88
N ALA A 32 -6.90 -0.42 -4.02
CA ALA A 32 -8.08 -1.29 -4.11
C ALA A 32 -7.79 -2.73 -3.65
N ASP A 33 -6.71 -3.35 -4.17
CA ASP A 33 -6.35 -4.73 -3.80
C ASP A 33 -6.07 -4.86 -2.30
N LEU A 34 -5.30 -3.92 -1.72
CA LEU A 34 -5.01 -3.92 -0.28
C LEU A 34 -6.26 -3.68 0.57
N TYR A 35 -7.16 -2.79 0.12
CA TYR A 35 -8.41 -2.53 0.83
C TYR A 35 -9.33 -3.74 0.82
N ASP A 36 -9.46 -4.42 -0.32
CA ASP A 36 -10.27 -5.63 -0.44
C ASP A 36 -9.69 -6.76 0.42
N LEU A 37 -8.37 -6.94 0.43
CA LEU A 37 -7.72 -7.90 1.35
C LEU A 37 -7.99 -7.58 2.81
N LEU A 38 -7.80 -6.32 3.22
CA LEU A 38 -8.01 -5.91 4.61
C LEU A 38 -9.46 -6.14 5.07
N THR A 39 -10.43 -5.99 4.16
CA THR A 39 -11.85 -6.09 4.50
C THR A 39 -12.43 -7.49 4.37
N GLN A 40 -11.91 -8.29 3.44
CA GLN A 40 -12.47 -9.61 3.11
C GLN A 40 -11.61 -10.77 3.64
N GLU A 41 -10.30 -10.58 3.71
CA GLU A 41 -9.31 -11.61 4.09
C GLU A 41 -8.20 -11.04 5.01
N PRO A 42 -8.53 -10.33 6.11
CA PRO A 42 -7.52 -9.64 6.94
C PRO A 42 -6.44 -10.57 7.50
N GLU A 43 -6.78 -11.84 7.74
CA GLU A 43 -5.86 -12.88 8.20
C GLU A 43 -4.72 -13.14 7.20
N PHE A 44 -4.94 -12.88 5.91
CA PHE A 44 -3.89 -13.01 4.91
C PHE A 44 -2.87 -11.87 4.98
N LEU A 45 -3.22 -10.70 5.51
CA LEU A 45 -2.27 -9.60 5.71
C LEU A 45 -1.50 -9.72 7.03
N LYS A 46 -2.10 -10.33 8.06
CA LYS A 46 -1.48 -10.45 9.37
C LYS A 46 -0.18 -11.28 9.31
N GLY A 47 0.94 -10.65 9.65
CA GLY A 47 2.28 -11.26 9.58
C GLY A 47 2.79 -11.46 8.15
N ALA A 48 2.18 -10.83 7.15
CA ALA A 48 2.59 -11.00 5.77
C ALA A 48 3.88 -10.24 5.44
N LEU A 49 4.61 -10.74 4.44
CA LEU A 49 5.68 -10.01 3.77
C LEU A 49 5.11 -9.42 2.47
N VAL A 50 5.35 -8.13 2.24
CA VAL A 50 4.80 -7.39 1.10
C VAL A 50 5.94 -6.78 0.28
N ALA A 51 5.89 -6.93 -1.04
CA ALA A 51 6.65 -6.10 -1.96
C ALA A 51 5.69 -5.34 -2.88
N ASP A 52 5.74 -4.01 -2.84
CA ASP A 52 4.87 -3.11 -3.61
C ASP A 52 5.72 -2.17 -4.49
N LYS A 53 5.17 -1.72 -5.62
CA LYS A 53 5.90 -0.83 -6.51
C LYS A 53 5.90 0.62 -6.01
N VAL A 54 4.79 1.11 -5.47
CA VAL A 54 4.69 2.51 -5.03
C VAL A 54 3.80 2.62 -3.79
N VAL A 55 4.40 3.00 -2.66
CA VAL A 55 3.70 3.12 -1.39
C VAL A 55 3.52 4.59 -1.00
N GLY A 56 2.28 5.06 -1.16
CA GLY A 56 1.77 6.29 -0.58
C GLY A 56 1.18 6.07 0.81
N LYS A 57 0.85 7.17 1.50
CA LYS A 57 0.38 7.14 2.89
C LYS A 57 -0.91 6.34 3.08
N GLY A 58 -1.79 6.35 2.08
CA GLY A 58 -3.01 5.53 2.09
C GLY A 58 -2.73 4.03 2.05
N ALA A 59 -1.80 3.58 1.21
CA ALA A 59 -1.39 2.18 1.16
C ALA A 59 -0.70 1.76 2.47
N ALA A 60 0.18 2.63 3.01
CA ALA A 60 0.83 2.42 4.28
C ALA A 60 -0.17 2.18 5.42
N ALA A 61 -1.23 3.00 5.50
CA ALA A 61 -2.28 2.82 6.51
C ALA A 61 -2.95 1.43 6.41
N LEU A 62 -3.29 0.97 5.21
CA LEU A 62 -3.90 -0.35 5.01
C LEU A 62 -2.96 -1.49 5.41
N MET A 63 -1.68 -1.37 5.07
CA MET A 63 -0.66 -2.36 5.44
C MET A 63 -0.45 -2.43 6.96
N ILE A 64 -0.39 -1.29 7.63
CA ILE A 64 -0.27 -1.19 9.10
C ILE A 64 -1.50 -1.82 9.77
N LEU A 65 -2.71 -1.43 9.34
CA LEU A 65 -3.96 -1.99 9.88
C LEU A 65 -4.10 -3.48 9.58
N GLY A 66 -3.57 -3.94 8.46
CA GLY A 66 -3.50 -5.36 8.11
C GLY A 66 -2.50 -6.14 8.96
N GLY A 67 -1.64 -5.46 9.71
CA GLY A 67 -0.66 -6.09 10.60
C GLY A 67 0.41 -6.86 9.85
N ILE A 68 0.88 -6.36 8.70
CA ILE A 68 1.99 -6.97 7.96
C ILE A 68 3.27 -6.98 8.81
N GLU A 69 4.19 -7.91 8.53
CA GLU A 69 5.48 -7.96 9.21
C GLU A 69 6.53 -7.07 8.54
N GLU A 70 6.60 -7.13 7.21
CA GLU A 70 7.69 -6.51 6.44
C GLU A 70 7.19 -5.98 5.11
N LEU A 71 7.71 -4.81 4.71
CA LEU A 71 7.47 -4.17 3.44
C LEU A 71 8.80 -3.92 2.71
N TYR A 72 8.84 -4.26 1.43
CA TYR A 72 9.72 -3.66 0.45
C TYR A 72 8.94 -2.77 -0.52
N THR A 73 9.49 -1.61 -0.91
CA THR A 73 8.93 -0.83 -2.02
C THR A 73 9.96 -0.15 -2.90
N ASP A 74 9.71 -0.08 -4.21
CA ASP A 74 10.59 0.68 -5.11
C ASP A 74 10.56 2.18 -4.76
N ILE A 75 9.37 2.72 -4.51
CA ILE A 75 9.15 4.13 -4.19
C ILE A 75 8.27 4.24 -2.94
N ILE A 76 8.71 5.05 -1.97
CA ILE A 76 7.91 5.40 -0.80
C ILE A 76 7.79 6.92 -0.67
N SER A 77 6.63 7.42 -0.28
CA SER A 77 6.50 8.83 0.11
C SER A 77 7.07 9.08 1.51
N THR A 78 7.64 10.26 1.75
CA THR A 78 8.07 10.68 3.10
C THR A 78 6.95 10.53 4.12
N LYS A 79 5.72 10.91 3.75
CA LYS A 79 4.54 10.80 4.63
C LYS A 79 4.13 9.35 4.94
N ALA A 80 4.29 8.43 3.99
CA ALA A 80 4.11 6.99 4.25
C ALA A 80 5.19 6.46 5.20
N LEU A 81 6.45 6.82 4.97
CA LEU A 81 7.56 6.39 5.81
C LEU A 81 7.42 6.90 7.25
N GLU A 82 7.00 8.16 7.43
CA GLU A 82 6.66 8.72 8.76
C GLU A 82 5.55 7.96 9.47
N LEU A 83 4.55 7.47 8.73
CA LEU A 83 3.48 6.65 9.30
C LEU A 83 4.00 5.27 9.73
N PHE A 84 4.84 4.62 8.91
CA PHE A 84 5.48 3.35 9.27
C PHE A 84 6.45 3.46 10.43
N ARG A 85 7.15 4.59 10.61
CA ARG A 85 8.03 4.81 11.77
C ARG A 85 7.28 4.78 13.12
N LYS A 86 5.95 4.90 13.10
CA LYS A 86 5.08 4.78 14.27
C LYS A 86 4.52 3.37 14.47
N SER A 87 4.89 2.40 13.61
CA SER A 87 4.46 1.01 13.70
C SER A 87 5.67 0.07 13.83
N ASP A 88 5.39 -1.21 14.09
CA ASP A 88 6.41 -2.27 14.19
C ASP A 88 6.77 -2.90 12.83
N VAL A 89 6.24 -2.36 11.72
CA VAL A 89 6.48 -2.89 10.38
C VAL A 89 7.92 -2.57 9.96
N LYS A 90 8.67 -3.61 9.55
CA LYS A 90 10.00 -3.43 8.95
C LYS A 90 9.85 -2.91 7.53
N VAL A 91 10.51 -1.81 7.19
CA VAL A 91 10.37 -1.18 5.87
C VAL A 91 11.73 -1.00 5.22
N ASP A 92 11.90 -1.63 4.07
CA ASP A 92 12.98 -1.38 3.12
C ASP A 92 12.44 -0.71 1.85
N PHE A 93 13.24 0.15 1.23
CA PHE A 93 12.84 0.84 0.02
C PHE A 93 14.03 1.22 -0.86
N ALA A 94 13.80 1.35 -2.17
CA ALA A 94 14.84 1.83 -3.09
C ALA A 94 14.93 3.36 -3.13
N GLN A 95 13.79 4.06 -3.09
CA GLN A 95 13.74 5.52 -3.17
C GLN A 95 12.66 6.13 -2.27
N GLU A 96 13.04 7.14 -1.49
CA GLU A 96 12.10 8.04 -0.81
C GLU A 96 11.82 9.27 -1.69
N VAL A 97 10.55 9.69 -1.77
CA VAL A 97 10.11 10.91 -2.46
C VAL A 97 9.21 11.76 -1.59
N ALA A 98 9.21 13.08 -1.78
CA ALA A 98 8.35 13.97 -1.00
C ALA A 98 6.85 13.72 -1.22
N PHE A 99 6.45 13.26 -2.42
CA PHE A 99 5.04 13.09 -2.79
C PHE A 99 4.86 12.07 -3.93
N ILE A 100 3.75 11.30 -3.91
CA ILE A 100 3.38 10.37 -4.99
C ILE A 100 2.55 11.07 -6.06
N TRP A 101 3.12 11.23 -7.26
CA TRP A 101 2.39 11.78 -8.42
C TRP A 101 1.31 10.82 -8.92
N ASN A 102 0.25 11.39 -9.51
CA ASN A 102 -0.70 10.60 -10.28
C ASN A 102 -0.01 10.01 -11.53
N ARG A 103 -0.64 8.98 -12.10
CA ARG A 103 -0.04 8.19 -13.19
C ARG A 103 0.22 9.01 -14.45
N ASP A 104 -0.67 9.95 -14.74
CA ASP A 104 -0.60 10.88 -15.87
C ASP A 104 0.36 12.06 -15.62
N ARG A 105 0.95 12.15 -14.41
CA ARG A 105 1.89 13.22 -14.00
C ARG A 105 1.33 14.63 -14.20
N THR A 106 0.02 14.77 -14.06
CA THR A 106 -0.69 16.05 -14.14
C THR A 106 -0.94 16.67 -12.77
N GLY A 107 -0.71 15.91 -11.70
CA GLY A 107 -0.94 16.36 -10.33
C GLY A 107 -0.67 15.28 -9.30
N GLY A 108 -1.11 15.52 -8.07
CA GLY A 108 -0.92 14.56 -6.99
C GLY A 108 -1.80 13.32 -7.11
N CYS A 109 -1.32 12.16 -6.66
CA CYS A 109 -2.17 10.99 -6.48
C CYS A 109 -3.36 11.35 -5.56
N PRO A 110 -4.62 11.09 -5.98
CA PRO A 110 -5.79 11.49 -5.20
C PRO A 110 -5.80 10.92 -3.78
N VAL A 111 -5.35 9.68 -3.62
CA VAL A 111 -5.27 9.02 -2.30
C VAL A 111 -4.18 9.65 -1.45
N GLU A 112 -3.01 9.94 -2.03
CA GLU A 112 -1.90 10.59 -1.32
C GLU A 112 -2.29 11.98 -0.82
N THR A 113 -2.91 12.79 -1.69
CA THR A 113 -3.39 14.14 -1.32
C THR A 113 -4.45 14.08 -0.24
N MET A 114 -5.41 13.16 -0.36
CA MET A 114 -6.50 13.01 0.61
C MET A 114 -6.00 12.63 2.01
N CYS A 115 -4.98 11.77 2.10
CA CYS A 115 -4.46 11.28 3.38
C CYS A 115 -3.36 12.17 3.99
N SER A 116 -2.91 13.21 3.27
CA SER A 116 -1.62 13.87 3.55
C SER A 116 -1.51 14.45 4.96
N GLU A 117 -2.59 14.99 5.52
CA GLU A 117 -2.62 15.65 6.84
C GLU A 117 -3.17 14.76 7.97
N VAL A 118 -3.54 13.50 7.68
CA VAL A 118 -4.15 12.59 8.66
C VAL A 118 -3.06 11.82 9.41
N GLU A 119 -3.10 11.78 10.74
CA GLU A 119 -1.94 11.32 11.51
C GLU A 119 -1.90 9.83 11.83
N SER A 120 -3.05 9.15 11.81
CA SER A 120 -3.18 7.73 12.16
C SER A 120 -3.72 6.89 11.01
N ALA A 121 -3.40 5.59 11.03
CA ALA A 121 -3.87 4.66 10.00
C ALA A 121 -5.39 4.44 10.11
N GLU A 122 -5.92 4.44 11.34
CA GLU A 122 -7.32 4.26 11.68
C GLU A 122 -8.19 5.40 11.11
N GLU A 123 -7.70 6.65 11.17
CA GLU A 123 -8.40 7.81 10.59
C GLU A 123 -8.32 7.83 9.05
N ILE A 124 -7.29 7.22 8.46
CA ILE A 124 -7.14 7.12 7.00
C ILE A 124 -8.11 6.09 6.41
N LEU A 125 -8.38 4.99 7.11
CA LEU A 125 -9.25 3.90 6.61
C LEU A 125 -10.63 4.37 6.10
N PRO A 126 -11.42 5.18 6.84
CA PRO A 126 -12.71 5.65 6.35
C PRO A 126 -12.59 6.53 5.10
N LEU A 127 -11.52 7.32 4.97
CA LEU A 127 -11.29 8.14 3.77
C LEU A 127 -11.06 7.26 2.54
N ILE A 128 -10.29 6.19 2.69
CA ILE A 128 -10.04 5.22 1.59
C ILE A 128 -11.33 4.51 1.20
N ARG A 129 -12.14 4.05 2.17
CA ARG A 129 -13.45 3.43 1.91
C ARG A 129 -14.32 4.36 1.07
N ASP A 130 -14.53 5.59 1.54
CA ASP A 130 -15.42 6.55 0.89
C ASP A 130 -14.90 6.92 -0.52
N PHE A 131 -13.58 6.97 -0.72
CA PHE A 131 -12.96 7.18 -2.02
C PHE A 131 -13.23 6.00 -2.98
N LEU A 132 -13.05 4.76 -2.53
CA LEU A 132 -13.27 3.57 -3.34
C LEU A 132 -14.75 3.38 -3.69
N GLU A 133 -15.67 3.65 -2.76
CA GLU A 133 -17.12 3.64 -3.01
C GLU A 133 -17.52 4.63 -4.12
N LYS A 134 -16.98 5.85 -4.08
CA LYS A 134 -17.21 6.87 -5.13
C LYS A 134 -16.65 6.45 -6.49
N ILE A 135 -15.54 5.72 -6.52
CA ILE A 135 -14.94 5.24 -7.79
C ILE A 135 -15.72 4.04 -8.33
N ARG A 136 -16.12 3.11 -7.47
CA ARG A 136 -16.85 1.90 -7.84
C ARG A 136 -18.27 2.21 -8.33
N SER A 137 -18.94 3.20 -7.72
CA SER A 137 -20.29 3.64 -8.13
C SER A 137 -20.34 4.43 -9.45
N ARG A 138 -19.18 4.86 -9.97
CA ARG A 138 -19.06 5.58 -11.25
C ARG A 138 -18.72 4.67 -12.44
N LYS A 139 -18.59 3.36 -12.20
CA LYS A 139 -18.46 2.32 -13.23
C LYS A 139 -19.84 1.76 -13.57
#